data_AF-A0A231RCM2-F1
#
_entry.id   AF-A0A231RCM2-F1
#
_cell.length_a   1.000
_cell.length_b   1.000
_cell.length_c   1.000
_cell.angle_alpha   90.00
_cell.angle_beta   90.00
_cell.angle_gamma   90.00
#
_symmetry.space_group_name_H-M   'P 1'
#
loop_
_entity.id
_entity.type
_entity.pdbx_description
1 polymer ?
#
loop_
_entity_poly.entity_id
_entity_poly.type
_entity_poly.pdbx_seq_one_letter_code
_entity_poly.pdbx_strand_id
1 'polypeptide(L)' 'MIKQIIGKTLKAIRLKQGLSQEDLAHECDVDRSYISMIEVGRNEPSVTKIFELCSGLKIKPSDFFKLVEGEYEKVRKNG' A
#
# COMPACT_ATOMS: atom_id res chain seq x y z
N MET A 1 6.17 2.06 -12.56
CA MET A 1 5.46 3.29 -12.13
C MET A 1 4.35 2.98 -11.13
N ILE A 2 3.31 2.22 -11.52
CA ILE A 2 2.17 1.90 -10.65
C ILE A 2 2.57 1.19 -9.34
N LYS A 3 3.47 0.21 -9.42
CA LYS A 3 4.05 -0.48 -8.27
C LYS A 3 4.64 0.47 -7.20
N GLN A 4 5.33 1.53 -7.63
CA GLN A 4 5.91 2.52 -6.72
C GLN A 4 4.82 3.40 -6.08
N ILE A 5 3.76 3.70 -6.84
CA ILE A 5 2.61 4.45 -6.32
C ILE A 5 1.86 3.63 -5.27
N ILE A 6 1.61 2.34 -5.54
CA ILE A 6 1.00 1.40 -4.59
C ILE A 6 1.83 1.34 -3.30
N GLY A 7 3.15 1.12 -3.41
CA GLY A 7 4.04 1.07 -2.26
C GLY A 7 4.04 2.34 -1.42
N LYS A 8 4.12 3.51 -2.07
CA LYS A 8 4.06 4.81 -1.37
C LYS A 8 2.70 5.05 -0.72
N THR A 9 1.61 4.68 -1.39
CA THR A 9 0.25 4.81 -0.86
C THR A 9 0.06 3.94 0.39
N LEU A 10 0.48 2.67 0.33
CA LEU A 10 0.46 1.77 1.48
C LEU A 10 1.24 2.35 2.67
N LYS A 11 2.47 2.81 2.42
CA LYS A 11 3.32 3.44 3.44
C LYS A 11 2.67 4.67 4.06
N ALA A 12 2.08 5.54 3.24
CA ALA A 12 1.44 6.77 3.71
C ALA A 12 0.25 6.47 4.64
N ILE A 13 -0.60 5.51 4.28
CA ILE A 13 -1.74 5.10 5.09
C ILE A 13 -1.27 4.47 6.40
N ARG A 14 -0.30 3.54 6.34
CA ARG A 14 0.28 2.89 7.51
C ARG A 14 0.82 3.92 8.51
N LEU A 15 1.63 4.87 8.04
CA LEU A 15 2.20 5.92 8.88
C LEU A 15 1.13 6.86 9.46
N LYS A 16 0.08 7.17 8.70
CA LYS A 16 -1.06 7.97 9.20
C LYS A 16 -1.80 7.29 10.35
N GLN A 17 -1.77 5.96 10.42
CA GLN A 17 -2.33 5.17 11.52
C GLN A 17 -1.34 4.90 12.66
N GLY A 18 -0.10 5.40 12.56
CA GLY A 18 0.92 5.17 13.59
C GLY A 18 1.48 3.75 13.62
N LEU A 19 1.21 2.94 12.61
CA LEU A 19 1.64 1.54 12.54
C LEU A 19 3.09 1.44 12.05
N SER A 20 3.89 0.56 12.65
CA SER A 20 5.17 0.10 12.10
C SER A 20 4.94 -0.93 10.98
N GLN A 21 6.00 -1.28 10.24
CA GLN A 21 5.91 -2.36 9.25
C GLN A 21 5.60 -3.70 9.91
N GLU A 22 6.09 -3.92 11.14
CA GLU A 22 5.82 -5.14 11.91
C GLU A 22 4.35 -5.19 12.31
N ASP A 23 3.78 -4.07 12.78
CA ASP A 23 2.37 -4.01 13.18
C ASP A 23 1.45 -4.33 11.99
N LEU A 24 1.69 -3.72 10.82
CA LEU A 24 0.89 -4.03 9.63
C LEU A 24 1.07 -5.48 9.17
N ALA A 25 2.29 -6.01 9.26
CA ALA A 25 2.56 -7.39 8.88
C ALA A 25 1.77 -8.37 9.77
N HIS A 26 1.74 -8.09 11.08
CA HIS A 26 0.95 -8.86 12.05
C HIS A 26 -0.55 -8.76 11.78
N GLU A 27 -1.10 -7.55 11.55
CA GLU A 27 -2.53 -7.37 11.24
C GLU A 27 -2.98 -8.04 9.93
N CYS A 28 -2.04 -8.30 9.02
CA CYS A 28 -2.31 -8.90 7.72
C CYS A 28 -1.87 -10.37 7.60
N ASP A 29 -1.32 -10.96 8.66
CA ASP A 29 -0.73 -12.32 8.66
C ASP A 29 0.27 -12.53 7.50
N VAL A 30 1.23 -11.60 7.40
CA VAL A 30 2.31 -11.64 6.40
C VAL A 30 3.66 -11.36 7.06
N ASP A 31 4.74 -11.62 6.34
CA ASP A 31 6.09 -11.30 6.82
C ASP A 31 6.37 -9.77 6.72
N ARG A 32 7.03 -9.20 7.73
CA ARG A 32 7.45 -7.78 7.71
C ARG A 32 8.26 -7.42 6.47
N SER A 33 9.11 -8.32 5.98
CA SER A 33 9.88 -8.12 4.76
C SER A 33 8.99 -7.98 3.53
N TYR A 34 7.83 -8.65 3.49
CA TYR A 34 6.84 -8.49 2.43
C TYR A 34 6.30 -7.05 2.39
N ILE A 35 5.90 -6.52 3.55
CA ILE A 35 5.47 -5.11 3.68
C ILE A 35 6.59 -4.16 3.22
N SER A 36 7.82 -4.37 3.71
CA SER A 36 8.98 -3.56 3.32
C SER A 36 9.21 -3.58 1.81
N MET A 37 9.17 -4.76 1.18
CA MET A 37 9.34 -4.91 -0.26
C MET A 37 8.25 -4.20 -1.07
N ILE A 38 7.00 -4.19 -0.61
CA ILE A 38 5.92 -3.43 -1.24
C ILE A 38 6.20 -1.92 -1.14
N GLU A 39 6.54 -1.42 0.04
CA GLU A 39 6.71 0.02 0.29
C GLU A 39 7.83 0.66 -0.53
N VAL A 40 8.87 -0.10 -0.88
CA VAL A 40 9.96 0.36 -1.75
C VAL A 40 9.75 -0.02 -3.23
N GLY A 41 8.60 -0.62 -3.57
CA GLY A 41 8.24 -1.05 -4.92
C GLY A 41 9.12 -2.18 -5.47
N ARG A 42 9.67 -3.03 -4.59
CA ARG A 42 10.38 -4.28 -4.94
C ARG A 42 9.43 -5.45 -5.13
N ASN A 43 8.27 -5.46 -4.46
CA ASN A 43 7.19 -6.42 -4.69
C ASN A 43 5.92 -5.71 -5.17
N GLU A 44 5.18 -6.31 -6.11
CA GLU A 44 3.88 -5.81 -6.57
C GLU A 44 2.81 -6.74 -6.01
N PRO A 45 2.02 -6.31 -5.03
CA PRO A 45 1.00 -7.16 -4.45
C PRO A 45 -0.11 -7.44 -5.47
N SER A 46 -0.64 -8.66 -5.48
CA SER A 46 -1.85 -8.97 -6.25
C SER A 46 -3.05 -8.18 -5.74
N VAL A 47 -4.11 -8.07 -6.53
CA VAL A 47 -5.37 -7.44 -6.08
C VAL A 47 -5.89 -8.10 -4.81
N THR A 48 -5.84 -9.43 -4.71
CA THR A 48 -6.19 -10.17 -3.50
C THR A 48 -5.38 -9.72 -2.29
N LYS A 49 -4.05 -9.60 -2.42
CA LYS A 49 -3.17 -9.12 -1.34
C LYS A 49 -3.45 -7.67 -0.98
N ILE A 50 -3.80 -6.82 -1.94
CA ILE A 50 -4.23 -5.43 -1.66
C ILE A 50 -5.49 -5.42 -0.79
N PHE A 51 -6.45 -6.31 -1.03
CA PHE A 51 -7.66 -6.40 -0.22
C PHE A 51 -7.36 -6.86 1.21
N GLU A 52 -6.48 -7.85 1.38
CA GLU A 52 -5.99 -8.30 2.71
C GLU A 52 -5.26 -7.17 3.45
N LEU A 53 -4.40 -6.41 2.75
CA LEU A 53 -3.72 -5.24 3.31
C LEU A 53 -4.71 -4.15 3.74
N CYS A 54 -5.74 -3.90 2.92
CA CYS A 54 -6.79 -2.95 3.25
C CYS A 54 -7.59 -3.40 4.48
N SER A 55 -7.81 -4.70 4.63
CA SER A 55 -8.47 -5.28 5.81
C SER A 55 -7.65 -5.04 7.08
N GLY A 56 -6.34 -5.33 7.08
CA GLY A 56 -5.46 -5.07 8.23
C GLY A 56 -5.32 -3.58 8.54
N LEU A 57 -5.35 -2.71 7.52
CA LEU A 57 -5.40 -1.25 7.65
C LEU A 57 -6.80 -0.72 8.00
N LYS A 58 -7.83 -1.56 8.08
CA LYS A 58 -9.22 -1.16 8.40
C LYS A 58 -9.75 -0.04 7.49
N ILE A 59 -9.40 -0.10 6.20
CA ILE A 59 -9.88 0.81 5.16
C ILE A 59 -10.61 0.06 4.05
N LYS A 60 -11.44 0.76 3.28
CA LYS A 60 -12.05 0.16 2.09
C LYS A 60 -11.01 0.09 0.96
N PRO A 61 -10.95 -1.01 0.20
CA PRO A 61 -10.14 -1.08 -1.02
C PRO A 61 -10.44 0.06 -2.01
N SER A 62 -11.69 0.52 -2.09
CA SER A 62 -12.07 1.67 -2.91
C SER A 62 -11.33 2.96 -2.52
N ASP A 63 -11.12 3.19 -1.22
CA ASP A 63 -10.40 4.37 -0.74
C ASP A 63 -8.91 4.26 -1.07
N PHE A 64 -8.35 3.05 -0.95
CA PHE A 64 -6.98 2.77 -1.37
C PHE A 64 -6.77 3.04 -2.87
N PHE A 65 -7.62 2.46 -3.73
CA PHE A 65 -7.51 2.65 -5.18
C PHE A 65 -7.75 4.09 -5.61
N LYS A 66 -8.65 4.83 -4.94
CA LYS A 66 -8.84 6.26 -5.18
C LYS A 66 -7.56 7.08 -4.92
N LEU A 67 -6.80 6.74 -3.88
CA LEU A 67 -5.51 7.38 -3.61
C LEU A 67 -4.46 7.02 -4.68
N VAL A 68 -4.40 5.74 -5.05
CA VAL A 68 -3.49 5.26 -6.11
C VAL A 68 -3.79 5.93 -7.46
N GLU A 69 -5.06 6.05 -7.84
CA GLU A 69 -5.52 6.72 -9.05
C GLU A 69 -5.09 8.19 -9.07
N GLY A 70 -5.33 8.93 -7.98
CA GLY A 70 -4.93 10.33 -7.86
C GLY A 70 -3.42 10.55 -8.01
N GLU A 71 -2.60 9.69 -7.39
CA GLU A 71 -1.14 9.75 -7.55
C GLU A 71 -0.69 9.34 -8.97
N TYR A 72 -1.36 8.38 -9.59
CA TYR A 72 -1.09 7.96 -10.96
C TYR A 72 -1.36 9.08 -11.98
N GLU A 73 -2.47 9.81 -11.82
CA GLU A 73 -2.77 10.97 -12.67
C GLU A 73 -1.76 12.10 -12.52
N LYS A 74 -1.29 12.39 -11.29
CA LYS A 74 -0.27 13.41 -11.06
C LYS A 74 1.02 13.09 -11.80
N VAL A 75 1.46 11.83 -11.73
CA VAL A 75 2.67 11.39 -12.45
C VAL A 75 2.47 11.47 -13.97
N ARG A 76 1.29 11.09 -14.48
CA ARG A 76 0.98 11.20 -15.92
C ARG A 76 0.88 12.63 -16.45
N LYS A 77 0.46 13.59 -15.63
CA LYS A 77 0.37 15.01 -16.03
C LYS A 77 1.72 15.73 -16.01
N ASN A 78 2.70 15.17 -15.29
CA ASN A 78 4.03 15.74 -15.09
C ASN A 78 5.13 15.08 -15.96
N GLY A 79 4.77 14.16 -16.85
CA GLY A 79 5.68 13.50 -17.79
C GLY A 79 5.15 13.56 -19.20
#